data_AF-A0A167H4L0-F1
#
_entry.id   AF-A0A167H4L0-F1
#
_cell.length_a   1.000
_cell.length_b   1.000
_cell.length_c   1.000
_cell.angle_alpha   90.00
_cell.angle_beta   90.00
_cell.angle_gamma   90.00
#
_symmetry.space_group_name_H-M   'P 1'
#
loop_
_entity.id
_entity.type
_entity.pdbx_description
1 polymer ?
#
loop_
_entity_poly.entity_id
_entity_poly.type
_entity_poly.pdbx_seq_one_letter_code
_entity_poly.pdbx_strand_id
1 'polypeptide(L)'
;MSMTFKDVKQSAVAIEFGQPRLKCDCCKRIDRPLHTGITQTDWLKAANAVGWRHVTHEAFDFDSVCPTCVAEFTAEVKEAV
;
A
#
# COMPACT_ATOMS: atom_id res chain seq x y z
N MET A 1 19.95 -6.05 -7.17
CA MET A 1 18.61 -6.63 -7.02
C MET A 1 17.62 -5.50 -7.16
N SER A 2 16.66 -5.59 -8.08
CA SER A 2 15.78 -4.46 -8.42
C SER A 2 14.40 -4.64 -7.79
N MET A 3 14.00 -3.69 -6.95
CA MET A 3 12.63 -3.65 -6.41
C MET A 3 11.72 -2.90 -7.38
N THR A 4 10.48 -3.38 -7.54
CA THR A 4 9.49 -2.74 -8.40
C THR A 4 8.29 -2.27 -7.58
N PHE A 5 7.78 -1.10 -7.94
CA PHE A 5 6.64 -0.46 -7.28
C PHE A 5 5.55 -0.23 -8.31
N LYS A 6 4.36 -0.78 -8.06
CA LYS A 6 3.18 -0.65 -8.94
C LYS A 6 1.98 -0.20 -8.13
N ASP A 7 0.94 0.24 -8.82
CA ASP A 7 -0.34 0.51 -8.17
C ASP A 7 -0.91 -0.76 -7.53
N VAL A 8 -1.54 -0.59 -6.37
CA VAL A 8 -2.27 -1.65 -5.69
C VAL A 8 -3.46 -2.07 -6.54
N LYS A 9 -3.74 -3.39 -6.56
CA LYS A 9 -4.88 -3.97 -7.27
C LYS A 9 -6.13 -3.97 -6.40
N GLN A 10 -7.32 -3.99 -7.02
CA GLN A 10 -8.60 -4.11 -6.29
C GLN A 10 -8.67 -5.32 -5.36
N SER A 11 -8.00 -6.43 -5.70
CA SER A 11 -7.95 -7.64 -4.87
C SER A 11 -7.34 -7.43 -3.48
N ALA A 12 -6.50 -6.42 -3.31
CA ALA A 12 -5.89 -6.09 -2.02
C ALA A 12 -6.82 -5.26 -1.11
N VAL A 13 -7.89 -4.68 -1.66
CA VAL A 13 -8.85 -3.88 -0.89
C VAL A 13 -9.93 -4.81 -0.34
N ALA A 14 -9.97 -4.96 0.99
CA ALA A 14 -11.03 -5.71 1.66
C ALA A 14 -12.22 -4.79 1.97
N ILE A 15 -13.44 -5.34 1.99
CA ILE A 15 -14.62 -4.65 2.49
C ILE A 15 -14.92 -5.15 3.90
N GLU A 16 -14.97 -4.24 4.87
CA GLU A 16 -15.30 -4.54 6.27
C GLU A 16 -16.34 -3.54 6.77
N PHE A 17 -17.45 -4.03 7.34
CA PHE A 17 -18.58 -3.19 7.78
C PHE A 17 -19.09 -2.20 6.70
N GLY A 18 -19.06 -2.63 5.43
CA GLY A 18 -19.47 -1.80 4.29
C GLY A 18 -18.47 -0.71 3.89
N GLN A 19 -17.27 -0.69 4.49
CA GLN A 19 -16.21 0.27 4.17
C GLN A 19 -15.01 -0.44 3.54
N PRO A 20 -14.42 0.11 2.47
CA PRO A 20 -13.18 -0.41 1.93
C PRO A 20 -12.02 -0.14 2.89
N ARG A 21 -11.09 -1.09 3.02
CA ARG A 21 -9.88 -0.95 3.82
C ARG A 21 -8.68 -1.54 3.08
N LEU A 22 -7.51 -0.97 3.36
CA LEU A 22 -6.22 -1.54 2.96
C LEU A 22 -5.42 -1.90 4.21
N LYS A 23 -4.68 -3.01 4.12
CA LYS A 23 -3.78 -3.46 5.18
C LYS A 23 -2.38 -3.61 4.61
N CYS A 24 -1.43 -2.88 5.19
CA CYS A 24 -0.04 -2.98 4.80
C CYS A 24 0.51 -4.37 5.14
N ASP A 25 1.09 -5.06 4.16
CA ASP A 25 1.69 -6.37 4.36
C ASP A 25 3.03 -6.29 5.08
N CYS A 26 3.70 -5.14 5.04
CA CYS A 26 4.96 -4.90 5.75
C CYS A 26 4.72 -4.65 7.25
N CYS A 27 4.07 -3.54 7.61
CA CYS A 27 3.91 -3.10 9.01
C CYS A 27 2.56 -3.45 9.66
N LYS A 28 1.67 -4.12 8.92
CA LYS A 28 0.32 -4.52 9.37
C LYS A 28 -0.64 -3.37 9.73
N ARG A 29 -0.27 -2.11 9.46
CA ARG A 29 -1.17 -0.93 9.56
C ARG A 29 -2.39 -1.12 8.67
N ILE A 30 -3.55 -0.69 9.15
CA ILE A 30 -4.83 -0.71 8.41
C ILE A 30 -5.31 0.73 8.24
N ASP A 31 -5.55 1.13 6.98
CA ASP A 31 -6.15 2.42 6.65
C ASP A 31 -7.56 2.22 6.07
N ARG A 32 -8.44 3.19 6.38
CA ARG A 32 -9.87 3.19 6.03
C ARG A 32 -10.29 4.62 5.65
N PRO A 33 -11.34 4.80 4.83
CA PRO A 33 -11.88 6.12 4.56
C PRO A 33 -12.48 6.74 5.83
N LEU A 34 -12.30 8.05 6.00
CA LEU A 34 -12.88 8.80 7.11
C LEU A 34 -14.40 8.99 6.96
N HIS A 35 -14.89 8.98 5.72
CA HIS A 35 -16.30 9.16 5.39
C HIS A 35 -16.95 7.84 4.95
N THR A 36 -18.23 7.68 5.29
CA THR A 36 -19.06 6.59 4.79
C THR A 36 -19.44 6.80 3.33
N GLY A 37 -19.83 5.72 2.64
CA GLY A 37 -20.28 5.79 1.24
C GLY A 37 -19.18 5.85 0.19
N ILE A 38 -17.90 5.81 0.59
CA ILE A 38 -16.78 5.70 -0.35
C ILE A 38 -16.74 4.30 -0.96
N THR A 39 -16.78 4.22 -2.29
CA THR A 39 -16.71 2.94 -3.00
C THR A 39 -15.30 2.35 -2.92
N GLN A 40 -15.19 1.03 -3.10
CA GLN A 40 -13.89 0.35 -3.18
C GLN A 40 -12.97 0.95 -4.25
N THR A 41 -13.54 1.30 -5.40
CA THR A 41 -12.80 1.85 -6.54
C THR A 41 -12.28 3.25 -6.22
N ASP A 42 -13.09 4.11 -5.61
CA ASP A 42 -12.68 5.47 -5.26
C ASP A 42 -11.63 5.45 -4.14
N TRP A 43 -11.81 4.57 -3.15
CA TRP A 43 -10.81 4.36 -2.11
C TRP A 43 -9.48 3.89 -2.69
N LEU A 44 -9.50 2.91 -3.61
CA LEU A 44 -8.27 2.42 -4.23
C LEU A 44 -7.55 3.52 -5.03
N LYS A 45 -8.29 4.31 -5.81
CA LYS A 45 -7.72 5.45 -6.54
C LYS A 45 -7.05 6.44 -5.59
N ALA A 46 -7.72 6.79 -4.50
CA ALA A 46 -7.16 7.67 -3.48
C ALA A 46 -5.92 7.06 -2.82
N ALA A 47 -5.95 5.77 -2.46
CA ALA A 47 -4.84 5.06 -1.85
C ALA A 47 -3.60 5.04 -2.75
N ASN A 48 -3.76 4.72 -4.04
CA ASN A 48 -2.67 4.77 -5.01
C ASN A 48 -2.15 6.20 -5.22
N ALA A 49 -3.03 7.20 -5.21
CA ALA A 49 -2.62 8.61 -5.31
C ALA A 49 -1.77 9.08 -4.12
N VAL A 50 -2.06 8.60 -2.89
CA VAL A 50 -1.27 8.94 -1.69
C VAL A 50 -0.02 8.07 -1.51
N GLY A 51 0.21 7.10 -2.41
CA GLY A 51 1.46 6.32 -2.46
C GLY A 51 1.39 4.90 -1.91
N TRP A 52 0.21 4.30 -1.77
CA TRP A 52 0.12 2.85 -1.57
C TRP A 52 0.63 2.11 -2.82
N ARG A 53 1.43 1.06 -2.62
CA ARG A 53 2.05 0.32 -3.73
C ARG A 53 2.00 -1.19 -3.54
N HIS A 54 1.83 -1.92 -4.65
CA HIS A 54 2.25 -3.31 -4.79
C HIS A 54 3.77 -3.29 -4.96
N VAL A 55 4.48 -3.96 -4.05
CA VAL A 55 5.95 -4.03 -4.06
C VAL A 55 6.37 -5.46 -4.38
N THR A 56 7.13 -5.63 -5.46
CA THR A 56 7.68 -6.93 -5.86
C THR A 56 9.20 -6.88 -5.86
N HIS A 57 9.81 -7.89 -5.26
CA HIS A 57 11.25 -8.16 -5.22
C HIS A 57 11.48 -9.64 -5.53
N GLU A 58 12.72 -10.04 -5.87
CA GLU A 58 13.05 -11.44 -6.16
C GLU A 58 12.74 -12.40 -5.00
N ALA A 59 12.79 -11.90 -3.77
CA ALA A 59 12.59 -12.68 -2.55
C ALA A 59 11.18 -12.59 -1.94
N PHE A 60 10.38 -11.61 -2.35
CA PHE A 60 9.06 -11.37 -1.75
C PHE A 60 8.14 -10.59 -2.69
N ASP A 61 6.84 -10.81 -2.53
CA ASP A 61 5.79 -10.10 -3.26
C ASP A 61 4.74 -9.60 -2.26
N PHE A 62 4.54 -8.29 -2.19
CA PHE A 62 3.59 -7.65 -1.27
C PHE A 62 2.48 -6.95 -2.03
N ASP A 63 1.26 -7.48 -1.91
CA ASP A 63 0.08 -6.96 -2.62
C ASP A 63 -0.25 -5.53 -2.23
N SER A 64 -0.04 -5.15 -0.96
CA SER A 64 -0.25 -3.77 -0.53
C SER A 64 0.74 -3.31 0.55
N VAL A 65 1.43 -2.21 0.26
CA VAL A 65 2.40 -1.58 1.16
C VAL A 65 2.02 -0.11 1.34
N CYS A 66 2.01 0.37 2.59
CA CYS A 66 1.67 1.75 2.90
C CYS A 66 2.78 2.73 2.50
N PRO A 67 2.46 4.03 2.30
CA PRO A 67 3.43 5.02 1.84
C PRO A 67 4.67 5.13 2.72
N THR A 68 4.52 4.96 4.03
CA THR A 68 5.66 4.98 4.97
C THR A 68 6.63 3.83 4.68
N CYS A 69 6.14 2.60 4.53
CA CYS A 69 7.00 1.45 4.23
C CYS A 69 7.61 1.54 2.82
N VAL A 70 6.87 2.09 1.85
CA VAL A 70 7.42 2.38 0.51
C VAL A 70 8.57 3.38 0.59
N ALA A 71 8.44 4.43 1.41
CA ALA A 71 9.52 5.39 1.64
C ALA A 71 10.77 4.72 2.25
N GLU A 72 10.59 3.83 3.24
CA GLU A 72 11.71 3.09 3.83
C GLU A 72 12.40 2.16 2.82
N PHE A 73 11.65 1.52 1.91
CA PHE A 73 12.24 0.69 0.86
C PHE A 73 13.02 1.49 -0.19
N THR A 74 12.68 2.77 -0.37
CA THR A 74 13.29 3.67 -1.36
C THR A 74 14.34 4.60 -0.76
N ALA A 75 14.40 4.70 0.57
CA ALA A 75 15.47 5.38 1.26
C ALA A 75 16.77 4.63 0.97
N GLU A 76 17.57 5.17 0.05
CA GLU A 76 18.95 4.73 -0.14
C GLU A 76 19.60 4.72 1.24
N VAL A 77 20.21 3.58 1.59
CA VAL A 77 21.04 3.46 2.79
C VAL A 77 22.16 4.48 2.64
N LYS A 78 21.95 5.69 3.16
CA LYS A 78 23.04 6.61 3.44
C LYS A 78 23.80 5.97 4.59
N GLU A 79 24.73 5.09 4.25
CA GLU A 79 25.74 4.61 5.18
C GLU A 79 26.32 5.85 5.87
N ALA A 80 26.14 5.92 7.18
CA ALA A 80 26.79 6.93 8.00
C ALA A 80 28.30 6.65 7.93
N VAL A 81 29.05 7.59 7.35
CA VAL A 81 30.51 7.65 7.37
C VAL A 81 31.02 7.81 8.80
#